data_AF-A0A419A671-F1
#
_entry.id   AF-A0A419A671-F1
#
_cell.length_a   1.000
_cell.length_b   1.000
_cell.length_c   1.000
_cell.angle_alpha   90.00
_cell.angle_beta   90.00
_cell.angle_gamma   90.00
#
_symmetry.space_group_name_H-M   'P 1'
#
loop_
_entity.id
_entity.type
_entity.pdbx_description
1 polymer ?
#
loop_
_entity_poly.entity_id
_entity_poly.type
_entity_poly.pdbx_seq_one_letter_code
_entity_poly.pdbx_strand_id
1 'polypeptide(L)'
;MRPLALPILAALLAGPAHATQEYHLPTLFDVADVAMDDVLNIRQQPDAGAPVIGTLPPDAKGVEVVEETRGWGRVNSGEGSGWVSMRYLTYRVDVWEPGELPEHFRCIGTEPFWSVKAEGGEVVYDTPEGAERQQLRAILDTGIFRYPTRAVLGETLTLVATPQICSDGMSDRTYGLSATLIRDGEQPQMLNGCCLIQE
;
A
#
# COMPACT_ATOMS: atom_id res chain seq x y z
N MET A 1 -57.58 2.08 -46.32
CA MET A 1 -56.31 2.76 -45.98
C MET A 1 -55.86 2.26 -44.61
N ARG A 2 -54.86 1.38 -44.53
CA ARG A 2 -54.20 0.96 -43.29
C ARG A 2 -52.70 1.31 -43.46
N PRO A 3 -52.11 2.18 -42.64
CA PRO A 3 -50.68 2.42 -42.73
C PRO A 3 -49.94 1.27 -42.05
N LEU A 4 -48.95 0.70 -42.75
CA LEU A 4 -47.97 -0.23 -42.19
C LEU A 4 -47.07 0.55 -41.22
N ALA A 5 -47.01 0.12 -39.96
CA ALA A 5 -46.00 0.59 -39.01
C ALA A 5 -44.74 -0.29 -39.16
N LEU A 6 -43.60 0.34 -39.48
CA LEU A 6 -42.29 -0.30 -39.53
C LEU A 6 -41.66 -0.26 -38.13
N PRO A 7 -41.17 -1.38 -37.56
CA PRO A 7 -40.49 -1.34 -36.27
C PRO A 7 -39.06 -0.82 -36.46
N ILE A 8 -38.71 0.26 -35.78
CA ILE A 8 -37.32 0.73 -35.68
C ILE A 8 -36.63 -0.10 -34.60
N LEU A 9 -35.70 -0.96 -35.01
CA LEU A 9 -34.83 -1.71 -34.11
C LEU A 9 -33.71 -0.79 -33.62
N ALA A 10 -33.79 -0.33 -32.37
CA ALA A 10 -32.73 0.44 -31.72
C ALA A 10 -31.56 -0.49 -31.36
N ALA A 11 -30.45 -0.39 -32.11
CA ALA A 11 -29.20 -1.06 -31.75
C ALA A 11 -28.49 -0.27 -30.64
N LEU A 12 -28.48 -0.81 -29.42
CA LEU A 12 -27.67 -0.32 -28.31
C LEU A 12 -26.19 -0.54 -28.64
N LEU A 13 -25.45 0.53 -28.92
CA LEU A 13 -23.99 0.54 -29.00
C LEU A 13 -23.41 0.31 -27.60
N ALA A 14 -23.19 -0.94 -27.22
CA ALA A 14 -22.37 -1.28 -26.06
C ALA A 14 -20.89 -1.07 -26.44
N GLY A 15 -20.32 0.07 -26.04
CA GLY A 15 -18.87 0.30 -26.13
C GLY A 15 -18.11 -0.68 -25.21
N PRO A 16 -16.83 -0.96 -25.49
CA PRO A 16 -16.03 -1.81 -24.61
C PRO A 16 -15.94 -1.16 -23.23
N ALA A 17 -16.42 -1.87 -22.21
CA ALA A 17 -16.16 -1.49 -20.84
C ALA A 17 -14.67 -1.70 -20.57
N HIS A 18 -13.90 -0.61 -20.51
CA HIS A 18 -12.59 -0.66 -19.88
C HIS A 18 -12.83 -0.98 -18.40
N ALA A 19 -12.61 -2.23 -18.02
CA ALA A 19 -12.57 -2.62 -16.62
C ALA A 19 -11.36 -1.91 -16.01
N THR A 20 -11.59 -0.85 -15.25
CA THR A 20 -10.57 -0.31 -14.34
C THR A 20 -10.21 -1.43 -13.38
N GLN A 21 -8.95 -1.82 -13.37
CA GLN A 21 -8.49 -2.87 -12.48
C GLN A 21 -8.73 -2.44 -11.04
N GLU A 22 -9.57 -3.20 -10.33
CA GLU A 22 -9.88 -2.93 -8.93
C GLU A 22 -8.72 -3.43 -8.07
N TYR A 23 -8.19 -2.57 -7.22
CA TYR A 23 -7.16 -2.86 -6.24
C TYR A 23 -7.49 -2.18 -4.92
N HIS A 24 -6.83 -2.64 -3.86
CA HIS A 24 -6.95 -2.09 -2.52
C HIS A 24 -5.63 -1.43 -2.12
N LEU A 25 -5.70 -0.22 -1.57
CA LEU A 25 -4.54 0.52 -1.10
C LEU A 25 -4.28 0.28 0.40
N PRO A 26 -3.01 0.30 0.84
CA PRO A 26 -1.82 0.47 0.00
C PRO A 26 -1.48 -0.80 -0.79
N THR A 27 -0.82 -0.61 -1.94
CA THR A 27 -0.26 -1.71 -2.74
C THR A 27 0.89 -1.20 -3.59
N LEU A 28 1.59 -2.11 -4.27
CA LEU A 28 2.76 -1.78 -5.09
C LEU A 28 2.40 -1.61 -6.56
N PHE A 29 3.14 -0.72 -7.21
CA PHE A 29 3.09 -0.46 -8.62
C PHE A 29 4.51 -0.44 -9.19
N ASP A 30 4.60 -0.66 -10.50
CA ASP A 30 5.82 -0.43 -11.27
C ASP A 30 5.63 0.77 -12.18
N VAL A 31 6.69 1.55 -12.37
CA VAL A 31 6.70 2.59 -13.40
C VAL A 31 6.66 1.94 -14.78
N ALA A 32 5.82 2.48 -15.65
CA ALA A 32 5.62 2.05 -17.03
C ALA A 32 5.37 3.26 -17.95
N ASP A 33 5.59 3.07 -19.24
CA ASP A 33 5.33 4.07 -20.29
C ASP A 33 6.07 5.40 -20.12
N VAL A 34 7.22 5.39 -19.42
CA VAL A 34 8.18 6.49 -19.35
C VAL A 34 9.38 6.14 -20.23
N ALA A 35 9.83 7.09 -21.06
CA ALA A 35 10.99 6.86 -21.92
C ALA A 35 12.26 6.62 -21.08
N MET A 36 13.20 5.82 -21.59
CA MET A 36 14.41 5.44 -20.84
C MET A 36 15.34 6.62 -20.51
N ASP A 37 15.22 7.72 -21.25
CA ASP A 37 15.93 8.99 -21.06
C ASP A 37 15.08 10.06 -20.34
N ASP A 38 13.93 9.67 -19.80
CA ASP A 38 13.01 10.52 -19.04
C ASP A 38 12.75 9.96 -17.63
N VAL A 39 11.98 10.70 -16.82
CA VAL A 39 11.65 10.36 -15.44
C VAL A 39 10.17 10.59 -15.14
N LEU A 40 9.64 9.83 -14.18
CA LEU A 40 8.33 10.11 -13.62
C LEU A 40 8.49 11.11 -12.46
N ASN A 41 7.96 12.32 -12.64
CA ASN A 41 8.01 13.36 -11.61
C ASN A 41 7.10 13.03 -10.41
N ILE A 42 7.64 13.18 -9.20
CA ILE A 42 6.90 13.22 -7.94
C ILE A 42 6.64 14.70 -7.62
N ARG A 43 5.37 15.06 -7.49
CA ARG A 43 4.92 16.45 -7.34
C ARG A 43 4.37 16.73 -5.95
N GLN A 44 4.48 17.97 -5.50
CA GLN A 44 4.01 18.39 -4.16
C GLN A 44 2.49 18.28 -4.00
N GLN A 45 1.73 18.43 -5.09
CA GLN A 45 0.27 18.36 -5.13
C GLN A 45 -0.17 17.47 -6.31
N PRO A 46 -1.40 16.91 -6.29
CA PRO A 46 -1.93 16.09 -7.38
C PRO A 46 -2.36 16.97 -8.57
N ASP A 47 -1.38 17.68 -9.13
CA ASP A 47 -1.53 18.68 -10.19
C ASP A 47 -0.28 18.70 -11.08
N ALA A 48 -0.46 18.76 -12.39
CA ALA A 48 0.64 18.66 -13.36
C ALA A 48 1.54 19.90 -13.41
N GLY A 49 1.08 21.05 -12.90
CA GLY A 49 1.83 22.28 -12.76
C GLY A 49 2.46 22.46 -11.37
N ALA A 50 2.15 21.59 -10.40
CA ALA A 50 2.72 21.67 -9.06
C ALA A 50 4.25 21.44 -9.06
N PRO A 51 5.00 22.03 -8.10
CA PRO A 51 6.44 21.83 -8.00
C PRO A 51 6.83 20.35 -7.96
N VAL A 52 7.88 20.00 -8.70
CA VAL A 52 8.51 18.69 -8.64
C VAL A 52 9.40 18.64 -7.39
N ILE A 53 9.20 17.63 -6.55
CA ILE A 53 9.92 17.43 -5.28
C ILE A 53 10.75 16.15 -5.26
N GLY A 54 10.62 15.33 -6.30
CA GLY A 54 11.36 14.10 -6.47
C GLY A 54 11.06 13.47 -7.83
N THR A 55 11.67 12.34 -8.12
CA THR A 55 11.52 11.63 -9.39
C THR A 55 11.66 10.13 -9.17
N LEU A 56 10.94 9.33 -9.96
CA LEU A 56 11.14 7.89 -10.08
C LEU A 56 11.81 7.58 -11.43
N PRO A 57 12.78 6.65 -11.47
CA PRO A 57 13.35 6.18 -12.73
C PRO A 57 12.29 5.47 -13.59
N PRO A 58 12.47 5.42 -14.91
CA PRO A 58 11.47 4.90 -15.85
C PRO A 58 11.19 3.39 -15.70
N ASP A 59 12.07 2.66 -15.01
CA ASP A 59 11.96 1.24 -14.70
C ASP A 59 11.76 0.96 -13.20
N ALA A 60 11.42 1.98 -12.39
CA ALA A 60 11.24 1.81 -10.95
C ALA A 60 10.21 0.72 -10.63
N LYS A 61 10.55 -0.14 -9.66
CA LYS A 61 9.74 -1.27 -9.21
C LYS A 61 9.32 -1.11 -7.77
N GLY A 62 8.18 -1.68 -7.41
CA GLY A 62 7.76 -1.74 -6.00
C GLY A 62 7.43 -0.37 -5.39
N VAL A 63 6.88 0.55 -6.17
CA VAL A 63 6.43 1.86 -5.72
C VAL A 63 5.16 1.70 -4.89
N GLU A 64 5.21 1.96 -3.58
CA GLU A 64 4.03 1.92 -2.73
C GLU A 64 3.15 3.14 -2.97
N VAL A 65 1.91 2.90 -3.40
CA VAL A 65 0.86 3.93 -3.45
C VAL A 65 -0.04 3.74 -2.23
N VAL A 66 -0.17 4.80 -1.41
CA VAL A 66 -0.92 4.76 -0.14
C VAL A 66 -2.30 5.41 -0.22
N GLU A 67 -2.48 6.30 -1.18
CA GLU A 67 -3.72 7.05 -1.41
C GLU A 67 -3.84 7.34 -2.91
N GLU A 68 -5.06 7.40 -3.43
CA GLU A 68 -5.31 7.86 -4.79
C GLU A 68 -6.40 8.92 -4.82
N THR A 69 -6.19 9.97 -5.61
CA THR A 69 -7.23 10.96 -5.93
C THR A 69 -7.12 11.43 -7.36
N ARG A 70 -8.23 11.35 -8.12
CA ARG A 70 -8.35 11.92 -9.48
C ARG A 70 -7.19 11.52 -10.42
N GLY A 71 -6.75 10.26 -10.39
CA GLY A 71 -5.66 9.74 -11.22
C GLY A 71 -4.25 10.08 -10.73
N TRP A 72 -4.11 10.54 -9.49
CA TRP A 72 -2.83 10.77 -8.82
C TRP A 72 -2.68 9.83 -7.64
N GLY A 73 -1.55 9.13 -7.57
CA GLY A 73 -1.18 8.27 -6.45
C GLY A 73 -0.23 9.00 -5.51
N ARG A 74 -0.49 8.93 -4.21
CA ARG A 74 0.43 9.42 -3.18
C ARG A 74 1.48 8.35 -2.90
N VAL A 75 2.75 8.74 -2.97
CA VAL A 75 3.92 7.88 -2.76
C VAL A 75 4.86 8.53 -1.74
N ASN A 76 5.63 7.72 -1.02
CA ASN A 76 6.70 8.23 -0.14
C ASN A 76 8.03 8.33 -0.91
N SER A 77 8.77 9.41 -0.68
CA SER A 77 10.11 9.65 -1.23
C SER A 77 10.98 10.35 -0.20
N GLY A 78 12.04 9.68 0.26
CA GLY A 78 12.87 10.16 1.35
C GLY A 78 12.09 10.29 2.67
N GLU A 79 12.13 11.48 3.28
CA GLU A 79 11.43 11.81 4.53
C GLU A 79 10.04 12.41 4.32
N GLY A 80 9.55 12.48 3.07
CA GLY A 80 8.28 13.11 2.72
C GLY A 80 7.41 12.29 1.79
N SER A 81 6.24 12.85 1.48
CA SER A 81 5.27 12.28 0.54
C SER A 81 5.04 13.22 -0.65
N GLY A 82 4.70 12.64 -1.81
CA GLY A 82 4.31 13.40 -2.99
C GLY A 82 3.35 12.63 -3.88
N TRP A 83 3.03 13.20 -5.04
CA TRP A 83 2.02 12.69 -5.96
C TRP A 83 2.62 12.37 -7.32
N VAL A 84 2.30 11.20 -7.84
CA VAL A 84 2.67 10.74 -9.19
C VAL A 84 1.41 10.49 -10.01
N SER A 85 1.51 10.64 -11.34
CA SER A 85 0.37 10.33 -12.21
C SER A 85 0.22 8.82 -12.34
N MET A 86 -0.95 8.28 -11.97
CA MET A 86 -1.26 6.85 -12.05
C MET A 86 -1.20 6.31 -13.48
N ARG A 87 -1.26 7.18 -14.50
CA ARG A 87 -1.13 6.77 -15.91
C ARG A 87 0.20 6.11 -16.26
N TYR A 88 1.22 6.36 -15.43
CA TYR A 88 2.58 5.84 -15.59
C TYR A 88 2.90 4.72 -14.60
N LEU A 89 1.87 4.17 -13.95
CA LEU A 89 2.01 3.11 -12.97
C LEU A 89 1.20 1.88 -13.42
N THR A 90 1.84 0.72 -13.37
CA THR A 90 1.21 -0.58 -13.60
C THR A 90 1.08 -1.32 -12.27
N TYR A 91 -0.15 -1.73 -11.94
CA TYR A 91 -0.47 -2.42 -10.69
C TYR A 91 0.22 -3.79 -10.60
N ARG A 92 0.87 -4.06 -9.46
CA ARG A 92 1.44 -5.38 -9.14
C ARG A 92 0.41 -6.30 -8.49
N VAL A 93 0.22 -7.45 -9.10
CA VAL A 93 -0.82 -8.42 -8.73
C VAL A 93 -0.38 -9.43 -7.66
N ASP A 94 0.92 -9.43 -7.35
CA ASP A 94 1.66 -10.40 -6.52
C ASP A 94 2.06 -9.81 -5.15
N VAL A 95 1.35 -8.79 -4.67
CA VAL A 95 1.67 -8.08 -3.43
C VAL A 95 0.99 -8.71 -2.22
N TRP A 96 -0.34 -8.87 -2.30
CA TRP A 96 -1.18 -9.29 -1.19
C TRP A 96 -1.66 -10.73 -1.37
N GLU A 97 -0.72 -11.67 -1.35
CA GLU A 97 -1.02 -13.09 -1.44
C GLU A 97 -1.67 -13.63 -0.15
N PRO A 98 -2.54 -14.66 -0.24
CA PRO A 98 -3.23 -15.23 0.92
C PRO A 98 -2.25 -15.83 1.94
N GLY A 99 -2.42 -15.49 3.22
CA GLY A 99 -1.57 -15.99 4.30
C GLY A 99 -0.11 -15.54 4.26
N GLU A 100 0.22 -14.55 3.43
CA GLU A 100 1.60 -14.06 3.24
C GLU A 100 1.69 -12.55 3.48
N LEU A 101 2.93 -12.07 3.70
CA LEU A 101 3.27 -10.66 3.79
C LEU A 101 4.07 -10.23 2.56
N PRO A 102 3.91 -8.98 2.08
CA PRO A 102 4.84 -8.40 1.11
C PRO A 102 6.29 -8.44 1.61
N GLU A 103 7.24 -8.53 0.68
CA GLU A 103 8.68 -8.70 0.96
C GLU A 103 9.25 -7.69 1.97
N HIS A 104 8.85 -6.42 1.87
CA HIS A 104 9.33 -5.34 2.73
C HIS A 104 8.29 -4.89 3.77
N PHE A 105 7.32 -5.76 4.09
CA PHE A 105 6.33 -5.46 5.12
C PHE A 105 7.02 -5.21 6.47
N ARG A 106 6.85 -3.99 6.98
CA ARG A 106 7.35 -3.58 8.29
C ARG A 106 6.37 -2.63 8.94
N CYS A 107 6.20 -2.75 10.26
CA CYS A 107 5.47 -1.76 11.04
C CYS A 107 6.41 -1.08 12.04
N ILE A 108 6.17 0.19 12.29
CA ILE A 108 6.97 1.04 13.18
C ILE A 108 6.06 1.83 14.11
N GLY A 109 6.55 2.15 15.30
CA GLY A 109 5.97 3.16 16.18
C GLY A 109 7.05 4.06 16.74
N THR A 110 6.66 5.28 17.10
CA THR A 110 7.58 6.36 17.49
C THR A 110 7.52 6.72 18.97
N GLU A 111 6.41 6.42 19.65
CA GLU A 111 6.28 6.65 21.10
C GLU A 111 5.54 5.48 21.77
N PRO A 112 6.26 4.52 22.39
CA PRO A 112 7.72 4.34 22.35
C PRO A 112 8.23 3.97 20.94
N PHE A 113 9.55 4.06 20.72
CA PHE A 113 10.17 3.59 19.47
C PHE A 113 10.17 2.06 19.41
N TRP A 114 9.58 1.50 18.35
CA TRP A 114 9.62 0.08 18.08
C TRP A 114 9.47 -0.21 16.59
N SER A 115 9.89 -1.40 16.17
CA SER A 115 9.51 -1.93 14.86
C SER A 115 9.23 -3.42 14.92
N VAL A 116 8.34 -3.89 14.02
CA VAL A 116 8.05 -5.31 13.83
C VAL A 116 8.21 -5.66 12.36
N LYS A 117 8.92 -6.76 12.11
CA LYS A 117 8.99 -7.44 10.81
C LYS A 117 8.87 -8.96 11.01
N ALA A 118 8.50 -9.67 9.96
CA ALA A 118 8.55 -11.12 9.95
C ALA A 118 9.52 -11.59 8.86
N GLU A 119 10.52 -12.39 9.22
CA GLU A 119 11.54 -12.88 8.31
C GLU A 119 11.99 -14.28 8.73
N GLY A 120 12.22 -15.18 7.77
CA GLY A 120 12.79 -16.51 8.07
C GLY A 120 11.95 -17.39 9.02
N GLY A 121 10.64 -17.17 9.11
CA GLY A 121 9.78 -17.88 10.06
C GLY A 121 9.83 -17.34 11.49
N GLU A 122 10.45 -16.18 11.71
CA GLU A 122 10.49 -15.48 12.99
C GLU A 122 9.74 -14.14 12.88
N VAL A 123 9.19 -13.69 14.01
CA VAL A 123 8.78 -12.30 14.21
C VAL A 123 9.87 -11.60 15.01
N VAL A 124 10.37 -10.49 14.48
CA VAL A 124 11.40 -9.66 15.12
C VAL A 124 10.72 -8.40 15.63
N TYR A 125 10.74 -8.22 16.95
CA TYR A 125 10.34 -6.98 17.62
C TYR A 125 11.60 -6.26 18.06
N ASP A 126 11.82 -5.05 17.55
CA ASP A 126 13.06 -4.30 17.75
C ASP A 126 12.78 -2.96 18.43
N THR A 127 13.55 -2.64 19.46
CA THR A 127 13.51 -1.35 20.17
C THR A 127 14.94 -0.81 20.32
N PRO A 128 15.11 0.47 20.72
CA PRO A 128 16.45 1.01 20.99
C PRO A 128 17.26 0.23 22.04
N GLU A 129 16.58 -0.49 22.94
CA GLU A 129 17.19 -1.31 23.98
C GLU A 129 17.64 -2.70 23.49
N GLY A 130 17.06 -3.19 22.39
CA GLY A 130 17.42 -4.46 21.78
C GLY A 130 16.29 -5.11 20.97
N ALA A 131 16.66 -6.20 20.28
CA ALA A 131 15.74 -6.98 19.47
C ALA A 131 15.36 -8.29 20.16
N GLU A 132 14.06 -8.58 20.18
CA GLU A 132 13.47 -9.84 20.61
C GLU A 132 13.01 -10.63 19.37
N ARG A 133 13.33 -11.93 19.34
CA ARG A 133 12.92 -12.86 18.28
C ARG A 133 12.01 -13.91 18.88
N GLN A 134 10.92 -14.21 18.19
CA GLN A 134 9.99 -15.28 18.56
C GLN A 134 9.49 -16.01 17.31
N GLN A 135 9.07 -17.26 17.48
CA GLN A 135 8.56 -18.07 16.37
C GLN A 135 7.32 -17.40 15.77
N LEU A 136 7.30 -17.25 14.44
CA LEU A 136 6.09 -16.88 13.72
C LEU A 136 5.12 -18.06 13.79
N ARG A 137 3.93 -17.84 14.36
CA ARG A 137 2.87 -18.84 14.46
C ARG A 137 1.95 -18.81 13.24
N ALA A 138 1.54 -17.63 12.81
CA ALA A 138 0.66 -17.46 11.67
C ALA A 138 0.71 -16.04 11.10
N ILE A 139 0.41 -15.93 9.81
CA ILE A 139 -0.03 -14.71 9.16
C ILE A 139 -1.50 -14.93 8.79
N LEU A 140 -2.37 -14.02 9.21
CA LEU A 140 -3.80 -14.08 8.90
C LEU A 140 -4.20 -12.91 8.00
N ASP A 141 -5.16 -13.15 7.13
CA ASP A 141 -5.84 -12.15 6.32
C ASP A 141 -7.36 -12.22 6.52
N THR A 142 -8.11 -11.35 5.85
CA THR A 142 -9.58 -11.26 6.00
C THR A 142 -10.36 -12.20 5.10
N GLY A 143 -9.68 -12.96 4.23
CA GLY A 143 -10.30 -13.73 3.14
C GLY A 143 -10.79 -12.87 1.96
N ILE A 144 -10.66 -11.54 2.03
CA ILE A 144 -10.99 -10.64 0.92
C ILE A 144 -9.82 -10.62 -0.05
N PHE A 145 -10.10 -10.88 -1.33
CA PHE A 145 -9.10 -11.00 -2.38
C PHE A 145 -8.20 -9.75 -2.44
N ARG A 146 -6.89 -9.95 -2.22
CA ARG A 146 -5.84 -8.92 -2.25
C ARG A 146 -6.07 -7.73 -1.30
N TYR A 147 -6.86 -7.93 -0.26
CA TYR A 147 -7.08 -6.88 0.73
C TYR A 147 -5.85 -6.73 1.64
N PRO A 148 -5.37 -5.52 1.97
CA PRO A 148 -4.09 -5.33 2.67
C PRO A 148 -4.10 -5.66 4.16
N THR A 149 -5.27 -5.86 4.78
CA THR A 149 -5.32 -6.18 6.22
C THR A 149 -4.56 -7.46 6.50
N ARG A 150 -3.64 -7.41 7.46
CA ARG A 150 -2.83 -8.53 7.91
C ARG A 150 -2.76 -8.60 9.42
N ALA A 151 -2.78 -9.80 9.98
CA ALA A 151 -2.39 -10.03 11.36
C ALA A 151 -1.15 -10.95 11.41
N VAL A 152 -0.14 -10.55 12.17
CA VAL A 152 1.08 -11.32 12.41
C VAL A 152 1.06 -11.82 13.84
N LEU A 153 1.03 -13.15 14.00
CA LEU A 153 0.94 -13.80 15.31
C LEU A 153 2.30 -14.43 15.64
N GLY A 154 2.98 -13.85 16.62
CA GLY A 154 4.09 -14.48 17.35
C GLY A 154 3.58 -15.21 18.60
N GLU A 155 4.47 -15.83 19.37
CA GLU A 155 4.17 -16.51 20.63
C GLU A 155 3.48 -15.61 21.67
N THR A 156 4.00 -14.40 21.90
CA THR A 156 3.55 -13.42 22.91
C THR A 156 3.29 -12.03 22.31
N LEU A 157 3.08 -11.99 21.00
CA LEU A 157 2.91 -10.76 20.23
C LEU A 157 1.87 -11.00 19.13
N THR A 158 0.94 -10.07 19.00
CA THR A 158 0.00 -10.00 17.87
C THR A 158 0.03 -8.59 17.29
N LEU A 159 0.38 -8.48 16.02
CA LEU A 159 0.34 -7.24 15.26
C LEU A 159 -0.82 -7.30 14.28
N VAL A 160 -1.67 -6.28 14.24
CA VAL A 160 -2.74 -6.14 13.24
C VAL A 160 -2.49 -4.87 12.45
N ALA A 161 -2.34 -5.00 11.14
CA ALA A 161 -2.22 -3.90 10.19
C ALA A 161 -3.54 -3.75 9.41
N THR A 162 -4.09 -2.54 9.35
CA THR A 162 -5.35 -2.22 8.66
C THR A 162 -5.18 -1.04 7.70
N PRO A 163 -5.84 -1.06 6.52
CA PRO A 163 -5.87 0.08 5.60
C PRO A 163 -6.41 1.34 6.28
N GLN A 164 -5.52 2.29 6.53
CA GLN A 164 -5.83 3.59 7.09
C GLN A 164 -4.63 4.51 6.90
N ILE A 165 -4.88 5.75 6.46
CA ILE A 165 -3.84 6.79 6.43
C ILE A 165 -3.27 6.99 7.84
N CYS A 166 -1.96 6.86 7.94
CA CYS A 166 -1.20 6.88 9.19
C CYS A 166 0.00 7.82 9.05
N SER A 167 0.36 8.48 10.15
CA SER A 167 1.57 9.29 10.27
C SER A 167 2.35 8.81 11.48
N ASP A 168 3.67 8.76 11.34
CA ASP A 168 4.58 8.41 12.44
C ASP A 168 4.84 9.61 13.39
N GLY A 169 4.32 10.80 13.07
CA GLY A 169 4.49 12.02 13.87
C GLY A 169 5.92 12.59 13.89
N MET A 170 6.86 11.97 13.17
CA MET A 170 8.29 12.33 13.16
C MET A 170 8.79 12.72 11.78
N SER A 171 8.11 12.30 10.71
CA SER A 171 8.42 12.61 9.32
C SER A 171 7.21 13.20 8.58
N ASP A 172 7.46 13.72 7.37
CA ASP A 172 6.41 14.15 6.44
C ASP A 172 5.89 12.97 5.56
N ARG A 173 6.21 11.73 5.93
CA ARG A 173 5.73 10.51 5.25
C ARG A 173 4.27 10.23 5.61
N THR A 174 3.56 9.67 4.63
CA THR A 174 2.18 9.22 4.76
C THR A 174 2.17 7.71 4.54
N TYR A 175 1.70 6.96 5.52
CA TYR A 175 1.63 5.50 5.46
C TYR A 175 0.20 5.07 5.15
N GLY A 176 0.02 3.99 4.39
CA GLY A 176 -1.31 3.48 4.02
C GLY A 176 -1.91 2.50 5.03
N LEU A 177 -1.11 2.05 6.00
CA LEU A 177 -1.53 1.09 7.02
C LEU A 177 -1.33 1.67 8.43
N SER A 178 -2.34 1.50 9.26
CA SER A 178 -2.23 1.66 10.72
C SER A 178 -1.96 0.30 11.36
N ALA A 179 -1.11 0.30 12.38
CA ALA A 179 -0.74 -0.88 13.16
C ALA A 179 -1.32 -0.79 14.57
N THR A 180 -1.90 -1.89 15.04
CA THR A 180 -2.14 -2.15 16.46
C THR A 180 -1.30 -3.35 16.88
N LEU A 181 -0.38 -3.14 17.80
CA LEU A 181 0.49 -4.15 18.36
C LEU A 181 0.04 -4.49 19.78
N ILE A 182 -0.25 -5.75 20.04
CA ILE A 182 -0.57 -6.29 21.36
C ILE A 182 0.58 -7.21 21.75
N ARG A 183 1.20 -6.95 22.90
CA ARG A 183 2.15 -7.86 23.54
C ARG A 183 1.50 -8.38 24.82
N ASP A 184 1.46 -9.69 25.00
CA ASP A 184 0.82 -10.37 26.13
C ASP A 184 1.80 -11.21 26.98
N GLY A 185 3.10 -10.91 26.85
CA GLY A 185 4.17 -11.47 27.69
C GLY A 185 4.19 -10.91 29.12
N GLU A 186 5.37 -10.90 29.76
CA GLU A 186 5.54 -10.49 31.17
C GLU A 186 5.03 -9.07 31.47
N GLN A 187 5.12 -8.16 30.49
CA GLN A 187 4.60 -6.81 30.57
C GLN A 187 3.60 -6.58 29.43
N PRO A 188 2.30 -6.87 29.68
CA PRO A 188 1.27 -6.67 28.67
C PRO A 188 1.17 -5.20 28.28
N GLN A 189 1.15 -4.93 26.97
CA GLN A 189 1.04 -3.58 26.43
C GLN A 189 0.35 -3.59 25.08
N MET A 190 -0.30 -2.48 24.76
CA MET A 190 -0.87 -2.22 23.45
C MET A 190 -0.24 -0.93 22.90
N LEU A 191 0.33 -1.03 21.71
CA LEU A 191 1.02 0.06 21.03
C LEU A 191 0.38 0.31 19.67
N ASN A 192 0.46 1.56 19.20
CA ASN A 192 0.00 1.93 17.86
C ASN A 192 1.20 2.35 17.00
N GLY A 193 1.05 2.20 15.70
CA GLY A 193 2.09 2.53 14.73
C GLY A 193 1.55 2.62 13.30
N CYS A 194 2.47 2.70 12.35
CA CYS A 194 2.17 2.66 10.92
C CYS A 194 2.94 1.50 10.27
N CYS A 195 2.46 1.02 9.12
CA CYS A 195 3.19 0.05 8.32
C CYS A 195 3.49 0.55 6.91
N LEU A 196 4.55 0.01 6.33
CA LEU A 196 4.98 0.20 4.95
C LEU A 196 5.27 -1.16 4.31
N ILE A 197 5.24 -1.19 2.99
CA ILE A 197 5.51 -2.38 2.17
C ILE A 197 6.55 -2.15 1.07
N GLN A 198 7.15 -0.96 1.04
CA GLN A 198 8.33 -0.64 0.25
C GLN A 198 9.58 -0.52 1.14
N GLU A 199 10.75 -0.49 0.52
CA GLU A 199 12.03 -0.25 1.19
C GLU A 199 12.18 1.17 1.78
#